data_AF-A0A2D6MCS4-F1
#
_entry.id   AF-A0A2D6MCS4-F1
#
_cell.length_a   1.000
_cell.length_b   1.000
_cell.length_c   1.000
_cell.angle_alpha   90.00
_cell.angle_beta   90.00
_cell.angle_gamma   90.00
#
_symmetry.space_group_name_H-M   'P 1'
#
loop_
_entity.id
_entity.type
_entity.pdbx_description
1 polymer ?
#
loop_
_entity_poly.entity_id
_entity_poly.type
_entity_poly.pdbx_seq_one_letter_code
_entity_poly.pdbx_strand_id
1 'polypeptide(L)' 'MRSFIYYSKTAPTSGNFGSDIYKAGRLDIAIHSVIAAFFLSHEFRSGVKLHLIFDGQPDPTKHLTLQPVT' A
#
# COMPACT_ATOMS: atom_id res chain seq x y z
N MET A 1 2.90 -13.25 14.38
CA MET A 1 3.29 -12.01 13.68
C MET A 1 3.42 -12.29 12.20
N ARG A 2 2.75 -11.53 11.33
CA ARG A 2 2.82 -11.70 9.87
C ARG A 2 3.29 -10.39 9.24
N SER A 3 4.22 -10.46 8.30
CA SER A 3 4.72 -9.29 7.57
C SER A 3 4.63 -9.52 6.08
N PHE A 4 4.16 -8.50 5.36
CA PHE A 4 4.01 -8.54 3.90
C PHE A 4 4.73 -7.34 3.29
N ILE A 5 5.32 -7.55 2.12
CA ILE A 5 5.95 -6.50 1.31
C ILE A 5 5.21 -6.44 -0.03
N TYR A 6 4.68 -5.28 -0.35
CA TYR A 6 4.20 -4.93 -1.68
C TYR A 6 5.20 -3.95 -2.29
N TYR A 7 5.82 -4.34 -3.40
CA TYR A 7 6.70 -3.49 -4.17
C TYR A 7 6.00 -3.09 -5.46
N SER A 8 6.00 -1.79 -5.77
CA SER A 8 5.59 -1.29 -7.07
C SER A 8 6.64 -0.37 -7.66
N LYS A 9 7.15 -0.79 -8.82
CA LYS A 9 8.09 -0.01 -9.62
C LYS A 9 7.49 1.28 -10.18
N THR A 10 6.16 1.33 -10.33
CA THR A 10 5.46 2.40 -11.05
C THR A 10 4.55 3.24 -10.18
N ALA A 11 4.24 2.80 -8.96
CA ALA A 11 3.38 3.56 -8.05
C ALA A 11 4.00 4.93 -7.79
N PRO A 12 3.25 6.03 -8.00
CA PRO A 12 3.78 7.37 -7.86
C PRO A 12 4.13 7.66 -6.41
N THR A 13 5.14 8.51 -6.23
CA THR A 13 5.67 8.91 -4.93
C THR A 13 5.22 10.32 -4.51
N SER A 14 4.34 10.93 -5.30
CA SER A 14 3.65 12.18 -4.97
C SER A 14 2.21 11.90 -4.54
N GLY A 15 1.61 12.81 -3.76
CA GLY A 15 0.18 12.77 -3.46
C GLY A 15 -0.71 13.21 -4.64
N ASN A 16 -0.14 13.62 -5.77
CA ASN A 16 -0.87 14.05 -6.95
C ASN A 16 -0.82 12.95 -8.03
N PHE A 17 -1.73 11.99 -7.93
CA PHE A 17 -1.82 10.82 -8.82
C PHE A 17 -3.09 10.81 -9.69
N GLY A 18 -3.83 11.93 -9.73
CA GLY A 18 -5.08 12.05 -10.49
C GLY A 18 -6.23 11.23 -9.91
N SER A 19 -7.31 11.09 -10.68
CA SER A 19 -8.52 10.33 -10.29
C SER A 19 -8.51 8.87 -10.76
N ASP A 20 -7.74 8.54 -11.79
CA ASP A 20 -7.63 7.18 -12.34
C ASP A 20 -6.48 6.42 -11.66
N ILE A 21 -6.78 5.83 -10.51
CA ILE A 21 -5.82 5.08 -9.69
C ILE A 21 -5.30 3.79 -10.38
N TYR A 22 -6.03 3.28 -11.37
CA TYR A 22 -5.58 2.16 -12.17
C TYR A 22 -4.42 2.60 -13.07
N LYS A 23 -4.56 3.74 -13.77
CA LYS A 23 -3.47 4.27 -14.61
C LYS A 23 -2.35 4.91 -13.80
N ALA A 24 -2.60 5.29 -12.55
CA ALA A 24 -1.60 5.86 -11.65
C ALA A 24 -0.67 4.79 -11.05
N GLY A 25 0.07 4.07 -11.90
CA GLY A 25 1.06 3.11 -11.46
C GLY A 25 0.49 1.89 -10.73
N ARG A 26 -0.75 1.53 -11.03
CA ARG A 26 -1.51 0.43 -10.40
C ARG A 26 -1.73 0.61 -8.89
N LEU A 27 -2.07 1.83 -8.47
CA LEU A 27 -2.42 2.12 -7.07
C LEU A 27 -3.67 1.35 -6.61
N ASP A 28 -4.55 0.96 -7.54
CA ASP A 28 -5.64 0.02 -7.28
C ASP A 28 -5.13 -1.24 -6.55
N ILE A 29 -4.07 -1.89 -7.05
CA ILE A 29 -3.54 -3.11 -6.44
C ILE A 29 -2.96 -2.84 -5.05
N ALA A 30 -2.30 -1.69 -4.84
CA ALA A 30 -1.77 -1.31 -3.54
C ALA A 30 -2.91 -1.16 -2.50
N ILE A 31 -4.01 -0.51 -2.88
CA ILE A 31 -5.20 -0.35 -2.03
C ILE A 31 -5.82 -1.71 -1.70
N HIS A 32 -6.02 -2.57 -2.70
CA HIS A 32 -6.54 -3.93 -2.47
C HIS A 32 -5.63 -4.76 -1.55
N SER A 33 -4.31 -4.57 -1.65
CA SER A 33 -3.34 -5.22 -0.76
C SER A 33 -3.50 -4.75 0.70
N VAL A 34 -3.75 -3.46 0.93
CA VAL A 34 -4.07 -2.91 2.26
C VAL A 34 -5.35 -3.54 2.81
N ILE A 35 -6.42 -3.58 2.00
CA ILE A 35 -7.71 -4.16 2.41
C ILE A 35 -7.53 -5.63 2.81
N ALA A 36 -6.90 -6.43 1.94
CA ALA A 36 -6.72 -7.87 2.16
C ALA A 36 -5.77 -8.18 3.34
N ALA A 37 -4.76 -7.34 3.57
CA ALA A 37 -3.80 -7.53 4.65
C ALA A 37 -4.43 -7.31 6.04
N PHE A 38 -5.36 -6.35 6.16
CA PHE A 38 -5.81 -5.88 7.47
C PHE A 38 -7.25 -6.22 7.83
N PHE A 39 -8.18 -6.19 6.88
CA PHE A 39 -9.60 -6.23 7.19
C PHE A 39 -10.15 -7.66 7.26
N LEU A 40 -10.93 -7.95 8.30
CA LEU A 40 -11.81 -9.10 8.43
C LEU A 40 -13.26 -8.62 8.39
N SER A 41 -14.22 -9.56 8.47
CA SER A 41 -15.65 -9.21 8.39
C SER A 41 -16.13 -8.29 9.53
N HIS A 42 -15.50 -8.36 10.70
CA HIS A 42 -15.93 -7.64 11.91
C HIS A 42 -14.77 -7.15 12.78
N GLU A 43 -13.52 -7.29 12.32
CA GLU A 43 -12.33 -6.94 13.09
C GLU A 43 -11.15 -6.59 12.17
N PHE A 44 -10.05 -6.13 12.78
CA PHE A 44 -8.76 -5.97 12.12
C PHE A 44 -7.82 -7.10 12.52
N ARG A 45 -6.99 -7.59 11.58
CA ARG A 45 -5.95 -8.57 11.89
C ARG A 45 -4.87 -7.94 12.76
N SER A 46 -4.91 -8.20 14.06
CA SER A 46 -3.85 -7.81 14.99
C SER A 46 -2.52 -8.53 14.66
N GLY A 47 -1.40 -7.82 14.81
CA GLY A 47 -0.06 -8.38 14.56
C GLY A 47 0.31 -8.59 13.08
N VAL A 48 -0.35 -7.87 12.15
CA VAL A 48 0.06 -7.74 10.74
C VAL A 48 0.80 -6.43 10.51
N LYS A 49 1.92 -6.49 9.77
CA LYS A 49 2.63 -5.33 9.24
C LYS A 49 2.66 -5.39 7.72
N LEU A 50 2.29 -4.30 7.06
CA LEU A 50 2.35 -4.18 5.60
C LEU A 50 3.36 -3.10 5.23
N HIS A 51 4.34 -3.48 4.41
CA HIS A 51 5.31 -2.58 3.82
C HIS A 51 4.89 -2.29 2.38
N LEU A 52 4.58 -1.04 2.07
CA LEU A 52 4.36 -0.57 0.70
C LEU A 52 5.60 0.19 0.25
N ILE A 53 6.26 -0.30 -0.79
CA ILE A 53 7.47 0.31 -1.37
C ILE A 53 7.12 0.81 -2.76
N PHE A 54 7.12 2.13 -2.92
CA PHE A 54 6.77 2.81 -4.17
C PHE A 54 8.01 3.45 -4.77
N ASP A 55 8.26 3.09 -6.02
CA ASP A 55 9.49 3.44 -6.75
C ASP A 55 9.19 4.19 -8.06
N GLY A 56 7.96 4.69 -8.22
CA GLY A 56 7.59 5.55 -9.33
C GLY A 56 8.06 6.99 -9.14
N GLN A 57 8.09 7.73 -10.24
CA GLN A 57 8.31 9.18 -10.28
C GLN A 57 7.29 9.93 -9.40
N PRO A 58 7.59 11.16 -8.94
CA PRO A 58 8.79 11.96 -9.23
C PRO A 58 9.96 11.79 -8.24
N ASP A 59 9.73 11.21 -7.06
CA ASP A 59 10.70 11.17 -5.96
C ASP A 59 10.82 9.76 -5.34
N PRO A 60 11.25 8.75 -6.13
CA PRO A 60 11.53 7.41 -5.63
C PRO A 60 12.75 7.40 -4.68
N THR A 61 12.79 6.59 -3.62
CA THR A 61 11.82 5.56 -3.19
C THR A 61 11.05 6.03 -1.94
N LYS A 62 9.74 5.75 -1.88
CA LYS A 62 8.93 5.94 -0.66
C LYS A 62 8.57 4.59 -0.05
N HIS A 63 8.85 4.44 1.24
CA HIS A 63 8.49 3.24 2.01
C HIS A 63 7.49 3.62 3.10
N LEU A 64 6.26 3.13 2.95
CA LEU A 64 5.19 3.26 3.92
C LEU A 64 5.08 1.96 4.73
N THR A 65 5.01 2.09 6.04
CA THR A 65 4.75 0.95 6.93
C THR A 65 3.40 1.15 7.61
N LEU A 66 2.50 0.20 7.41
CA LEU A 66 1.17 0.20 7.99
C LEU A 66 1.07 -0.92 9.02
N GLN A 67 0.48 -0.60 10.17
CA GLN A 67 0.16 -1.56 11.22
C GLN A 67 -1.10 -1.09 11.97
N PRO A 68 -2.04 -1.99 12.32
CA PRO A 68 -3.21 -1.63 13.12
C PRO A 68 -2.81 -1.14 14.51
N VAL A 69 -3.53 -0.14 15.01
CA VAL A 69 -3.46 0.28 16.42
C VAL A 69 -4.64 -0.38 17.12
N THR A 70 -4.41 -1.58 17.64
CA THR A 70 -5.40 -2.45 18.29
C THR A 70 -4.96 -2.80 19.69
#